data_AF-A0A519QQ66-F1
#
_entry.id   AF-A0A519QQ66-F1
#
_cell.length_a   1.000
_cell.length_b   1.000
_cell.length_c   1.000
_cell.angle_alpha   90.00
_cell.angle_beta   90.00
_cell.angle_gamma   90.00
#
_symmetry.space_group_name_H-M   'P 1'
#
loop_
_entity.id
_entity.type
_entity.pdbx_description
1 polymer ?
#
loop_
_entity_poly.entity_id
_entity_poly.type
_entity_poly.pdbx_seq_one_letter_code
_entity_poly.pdbx_strand_id
1 'polypeptide(L)'
;MTYEGVLAKMQTEFGNPIQYYLIFENSFLNVNQLLNKEIEISFVGYQCLNCNKKKKIFRQGFCYDCFYSSPAVGDWIMRPELSTAHLGIGDRDLDYETKVQLQPHVVYLALSSDVKVGVTRKTQVPTRWIDQGACEAVSIVEVPNRYLAGITEVVLKNYFVDKTNWRKMLQNEVLSLDLL
;
A
#
# COMPACT_ATOMS: atom_id res chain seq x y z
N MET A 1 2.17 -0.46 -29.22
CA MET A 1 1.15 -1.27 -28.53
C MET A 1 0.23 -0.30 -27.83
N THR A 2 -1.08 -0.48 -27.96
CA THR A 2 -2.07 0.41 -27.31
C THR A 2 -2.77 -0.40 -26.23
N TYR A 3 -2.66 0.05 -24.99
CA TYR A 3 -3.36 -0.52 -23.84
C TYR A 3 -4.42 0.47 -23.37
N GLU A 4 -5.61 -0.02 -23.08
CA GLU A 4 -6.69 0.76 -22.49
C GLU A 4 -7.22 0.02 -21.26
N GLY A 5 -7.41 0.74 -20.16
CA GLY A 5 -8.00 0.19 -18.96
C GLY A 5 -7.91 1.13 -17.77
N VAL A 6 -8.46 0.68 -16.65
CA VAL A 6 -8.50 1.45 -15.41
C VAL A 6 -7.17 1.26 -14.67
N LEU A 7 -6.52 2.36 -14.30
CA LEU A 7 -5.34 2.30 -13.47
C LEU A 7 -5.71 1.83 -12.05
N ALA A 8 -5.07 0.74 -11.63
CA ALA A 8 -5.15 0.19 -10.29
C ALA A 8 -3.75 0.00 -9.72
N LYS A 9 -3.64 -0.40 -8.45
CA LYS A 9 -2.35 -0.76 -7.85
C LYS A 9 -1.69 -1.86 -8.70
N MET A 10 -0.44 -1.61 -9.11
CA MET A 10 0.34 -2.60 -9.86
C MET A 10 0.57 -3.86 -9.02
N GLN A 11 0.52 -5.01 -9.68
CA GLN A 11 1.02 -6.24 -9.09
C GLN A 11 2.54 -6.23 -9.20
N THR A 12 3.21 -6.68 -8.14
CA THR A 12 4.67 -6.72 -8.09
C THR A 12 5.14 -8.15 -7.87
N GLU A 13 6.18 -8.50 -8.57
CA GLU A 13 6.87 -9.78 -8.45
C GLU A 13 8.30 -9.52 -8.00
N PHE A 14 8.73 -10.25 -6.97
CA PHE A 14 10.08 -10.11 -6.43
C PHE A 14 11.08 -10.70 -7.44
N GLY A 15 11.95 -9.84 -7.95
CA GLY A 15 12.98 -10.15 -8.93
C GLY A 15 14.11 -9.13 -8.87
N ASN A 16 15.11 -9.27 -9.73
CA ASN A 16 16.22 -8.33 -9.82
C ASN A 16 16.41 -7.83 -11.27
N PRO A 17 15.82 -6.69 -11.66
CA PRO A 17 15.00 -5.77 -10.85
C PRO A 17 13.59 -6.32 -10.55
N ILE A 18 12.90 -5.72 -9.58
CA ILE A 18 11.49 -5.99 -9.27
C ILE A 18 10.64 -5.79 -10.51
N GLN A 19 9.73 -6.73 -10.80
CA GLN A 19 8.84 -6.64 -11.96
C GLN A 19 7.50 -6.01 -11.55
N TYR A 20 7.04 -5.03 -12.34
CA TYR A 20 5.80 -4.30 -12.13
C TYR A 20 4.82 -4.59 -13.26
N TYR A 21 3.60 -4.97 -12.91
CA TYR A 21 2.55 -5.31 -13.86
C TYR A 21 1.32 -4.43 -13.65
N LEU A 22 0.88 -3.78 -14.72
CA LEU A 22 -0.47 -3.22 -14.81
C LEU A 22 -1.40 -4.32 -15.32
N ILE A 23 -2.40 -4.69 -14.53
CA ILE A 23 -3.40 -5.70 -14.89
C ILE A 23 -4.67 -4.98 -15.33
N PHE A 24 -5.10 -5.24 -16.55
CA PHE A 24 -6.37 -4.79 -17.11
C PHE A 24 -7.34 -5.98 -17.21
N GLU A 25 -8.58 -5.72 -17.61
CA GLU A 25 -9.63 -6.75 -17.68
C GLU A 25 -9.26 -7.91 -18.61
N ASN A 26 -8.73 -7.58 -19.80
CA ASN A 26 -8.43 -8.57 -20.85
C ASN A 26 -6.95 -8.61 -21.25
N SER A 27 -6.08 -7.91 -20.52
CA SER A 27 -4.65 -7.85 -20.83
C SER A 27 -3.83 -7.45 -19.61
N PHE A 28 -2.52 -7.58 -19.72
CA PHE A 28 -1.60 -7.01 -18.75
C PHE A 28 -0.41 -6.39 -19.47
N LEU A 29 0.27 -5.49 -18.77
CA LEU A 29 1.45 -4.80 -19.24
C LEU A 29 2.55 -4.94 -18.19
N ASN A 30 3.65 -5.61 -18.55
CA ASN A 30 4.89 -5.53 -17.78
C ASN A 30 5.49 -4.13 -18.02
N VAL A 31 5.37 -3.27 -17.00
CA VAL A 31 5.76 -1.86 -17.06
C VAL A 31 7.27 -1.71 -17.22
N ASN A 32 8.08 -2.65 -16.71
CA ASN A 32 9.53 -2.62 -16.87
C ASN A 32 9.95 -2.63 -18.35
N GLN A 33 9.14 -3.23 -19.24
CA GLN A 33 9.40 -3.26 -20.68
C GLN A 33 9.22 -1.89 -21.36
N LEU A 34 8.65 -0.91 -20.66
CA LEU A 34 8.49 0.46 -21.14
C LEU A 34 9.68 1.36 -20.80
N LEU A 35 10.61 0.89 -19.96
CA LEU A 35 11.80 1.66 -19.60
C LEU A 35 12.60 1.99 -20.87
N ASN A 36 13.07 3.24 -20.94
CA ASN A 36 13.80 3.81 -22.10
C ASN A 36 13.01 3.83 -23.41
N LYS A 37 11.67 3.79 -23.35
CA LYS A 37 10.80 3.97 -24.52
C LYS A 37 10.00 5.27 -24.40
N GLU A 38 9.66 5.84 -25.56
CA GLU A 38 8.67 6.91 -25.62
C GLU A 38 7.27 6.33 -25.36
N ILE A 39 6.55 6.96 -24.43
CA ILE A 39 5.19 6.56 -24.06
C ILE A 39 4.27 7.77 -24.17
N GLU A 40 3.04 7.51 -24.60
CA GLU A 40 1.95 8.50 -24.59
C GLU A 40 0.85 7.98 -23.66
N ILE A 41 0.35 8.86 -22.80
CA ILE A 41 -0.75 8.56 -21.87
C ILE A 41 -1.90 9.50 -22.19
N SER A 42 -3.03 8.92 -22.59
CA SER A 42 -4.24 9.66 -22.95
C SER A 42 -5.35 9.39 -21.94
N PHE A 43 -5.91 10.47 -21.39
CA PHE A 43 -7.01 10.36 -20.43
C PHE A 43 -8.34 10.12 -21.16
N VAL A 44 -8.95 8.96 -20.93
CA VAL A 44 -10.23 8.58 -21.56
C VAL A 44 -11.42 8.83 -20.63
N GLY A 45 -11.26 8.63 -19.32
CA GLY A 45 -12.35 8.77 -18.37
C GLY A 45 -12.04 8.23 -16.98
N TYR A 46 -13.08 8.09 -16.16
CA TYR A 46 -12.98 7.60 -14.80
C TYR A 46 -13.79 6.31 -14.62
N GLN A 47 -13.31 5.40 -13.77
CA GLN A 47 -14.06 4.22 -13.33
C GLN A 47 -13.72 3.88 -11.88
N CYS A 48 -14.74 3.77 -11.03
CA CYS A 48 -14.58 3.42 -9.62
C CYS A 48 -14.14 1.97 -9.47
N LEU A 49 -13.07 1.71 -8.70
CA LEU A 49 -12.53 0.37 -8.45
C LEU A 49 -13.46 -0.53 -7.63
N ASN A 50 -14.46 0.04 -6.94
CA ASN A 50 -15.39 -0.72 -6.10
C ASN A 50 -16.67 -1.09 -6.82
N CYS A 51 -17.33 -0.14 -7.49
CA CYS A 51 -18.60 -0.39 -8.17
C CYS A 51 -18.48 -0.52 -9.69
N ASN A 52 -17.29 -0.36 -10.27
CA ASN A 52 -17.00 -0.41 -11.71
C ASN A 52 -17.81 0.58 -12.58
N LYS A 53 -18.49 1.55 -11.96
CA LYS A 53 -19.25 2.59 -12.68
C LYS A 53 -18.33 3.72 -13.13
N LYS A 54 -18.67 4.31 -14.28
CA LYS A 54 -18.01 5.51 -14.82
C LYS A 54 -18.35 6.76 -14.00
N LYS A 55 -17.72 6.90 -12.84
CA LYS A 55 -17.90 8.03 -11.91
C LYS A 55 -16.54 8.68 -11.64
N LYS A 56 -16.53 10.00 -11.42
CA LYS A 56 -15.32 10.71 -10.96
C LYS A 56 -14.79 10.06 -9.68
N ILE A 57 -13.47 9.91 -9.63
CA ILE A 57 -12.77 9.34 -8.47
C ILE A 57 -12.57 10.41 -7.42
N PHE A 58 -12.95 10.08 -6.19
CA PHE A 58 -12.77 10.94 -5.04
C PHE A 58 -11.43 10.66 -4.36
N ARG A 59 -11.19 9.43 -3.91
CA ARG A 59 -9.94 9.05 -3.23
C ARG A 59 -9.69 7.54 -3.29
N GLN A 60 -8.43 7.12 -3.28
CA GLN A 60 -7.99 5.72 -3.26
C GLN A 60 -8.54 4.83 -4.42
N GLY A 61 -8.97 5.44 -5.52
CA GLY A 61 -9.64 4.72 -6.63
C GLY A 61 -11.15 4.53 -6.47
N PHE A 62 -11.77 5.15 -5.45
CA PHE A 62 -13.20 5.04 -5.15
C PHE A 62 -13.93 6.33 -5.54
N CYS A 63 -15.17 6.21 -6.03
CA CYS A 63 -16.10 7.35 -6.13
C CYS A 63 -16.59 7.74 -4.73
N TYR A 64 -17.17 8.95 -4.61
CA TYR A 64 -17.65 9.50 -3.33
C TYR A 64 -18.49 8.49 -2.52
N ASP A 65 -19.56 7.96 -3.10
CA ASP A 65 -20.47 7.02 -2.42
C ASP A 65 -19.73 5.78 -1.90
N CYS A 66 -18.85 5.19 -2.73
CA CYS A 66 -18.11 3.98 -2.36
C CYS A 66 -17.03 4.28 -1.32
N PHE A 67 -16.45 5.49 -1.33
CA PHE A 67 -15.43 5.88 -0.37
C PHE A 67 -15.98 5.94 1.06
N TYR A 68 -17.20 6.44 1.25
CA TYR A 68 -17.81 6.54 2.57
C TYR A 68 -18.48 5.24 3.04
N SER A 69 -18.91 4.37 2.12
CA SER A 69 -19.61 3.12 2.47
C SER A 69 -18.70 1.89 2.57
N SER A 70 -17.60 1.82 1.81
CA SER A 70 -16.80 0.59 1.74
C SER A 70 -15.92 0.41 2.99
N PRO A 71 -15.93 -0.76 3.66
CA PRO A 71 -15.03 -1.04 4.77
C PRO A 71 -13.55 -1.16 4.34
N ALA A 72 -13.29 -1.34 3.04
CA ALA A 72 -11.95 -1.43 2.47
C ALA A 72 -11.19 -0.08 2.39
N VAL A 73 -11.82 1.02 2.82
CA VAL A 73 -11.23 2.37 2.90
C VAL A 73 -11.56 3.05 4.25
N GLY A 74 -11.83 2.27 5.30
CA GLY A 74 -12.05 2.77 6.66
C GLY A 74 -10.82 3.47 7.25
N ASP A 75 -11.03 4.30 8.27
CA ASP A 75 -9.98 5.16 8.83
C ASP A 75 -8.82 4.34 9.42
N TRP A 76 -9.13 3.15 9.95
CA TRP A 76 -8.18 2.18 10.50
C TRP A 76 -7.12 1.69 9.48
N ILE A 77 -7.33 1.92 8.18
CA ILE A 77 -6.35 1.59 7.14
C ILE A 77 -5.18 2.55 7.18
N MET A 78 -5.44 3.84 7.35
CA MET A 78 -4.40 4.86 7.47
C MET A 78 -3.90 5.03 8.90
N ARG A 79 -4.76 4.69 9.88
CA ARG A 79 -4.52 4.84 11.31
C ARG A 79 -4.77 3.51 12.03
N PRO A 80 -3.82 2.56 11.96
CA PRO A 80 -4.02 1.21 12.50
C PRO A 80 -4.40 1.20 13.99
N GLU A 81 -4.02 2.24 14.74
CA GLU A 81 -4.36 2.43 16.15
C GLU A 81 -5.86 2.69 16.41
N LEU A 82 -6.64 3.05 15.40
CA LEU A 82 -8.10 3.24 15.50
C LEU A 82 -8.89 1.93 15.30
N SER A 83 -8.21 0.81 15.07
CA SER A 83 -8.83 -0.51 14.89
C SER A 83 -9.56 -0.97 16.15
N THR A 84 -10.89 -1.13 16.07
CA THR A 84 -11.73 -1.62 17.19
C THR A 84 -12.28 -3.03 17.00
N ALA A 85 -11.98 -3.69 15.86
CA ALA A 85 -12.51 -5.02 15.55
C ALA A 85 -12.19 -6.08 16.63
N HIS A 86 -11.06 -5.93 17.33
CA HIS A 86 -10.66 -6.83 18.43
C HIS A 86 -11.57 -6.74 19.66
N LEU A 87 -12.40 -5.70 19.75
CA LEU A 87 -13.42 -5.49 20.78
C LEU A 87 -14.81 -5.97 20.32
N GLY A 88 -14.93 -6.51 19.09
CA GLY A 88 -16.22 -6.83 18.48
C GLY A 88 -17.00 -5.60 18.00
N ILE A 89 -16.33 -4.45 17.81
CA ILE A 89 -16.95 -3.19 17.37
C ILE A 89 -16.43 -2.87 15.97
N GLY A 90 -17.33 -2.82 14.99
CA GLY A 90 -17.01 -2.49 13.59
C GLY A 90 -17.15 -0.98 13.31
N ASP A 91 -16.33 -0.46 12.41
CA ASP A 91 -16.43 0.89 11.84
C ASP A 91 -17.55 0.94 10.79
N ARG A 92 -17.54 0.02 9.82
CA ARG A 92 -18.52 -0.07 8.73
C ARG A 92 -19.06 -1.47 8.52
N ASP A 93 -18.21 -2.49 8.59
CA ASP A 93 -18.57 -3.89 8.42
C ASP A 93 -17.67 -4.77 9.30
N LEU A 94 -18.22 -5.23 10.43
CA LEU A 94 -17.47 -5.99 11.41
C LEU A 94 -16.95 -7.34 10.87
N ASP A 95 -17.68 -8.01 9.98
CA ASP A 95 -17.28 -9.31 9.44
C ASP A 95 -16.07 -9.16 8.50
N TYR A 96 -16.13 -8.15 7.63
CA TYR A 96 -14.99 -7.81 6.77
C TYR A 96 -13.79 -7.36 7.60
N GLU A 97 -14.02 -6.45 8.54
CA GLU A 97 -12.97 -5.87 9.37
C GLU A 97 -12.30 -6.90 10.26
N THR A 98 -13.06 -7.82 10.86
CA THR A 98 -12.53 -8.92 11.65
C THR A 98 -11.59 -9.78 10.82
N LYS A 99 -12.00 -10.17 9.60
CA LYS A 99 -11.15 -10.95 8.68
C LYS A 99 -9.85 -10.23 8.33
N VAL A 100 -9.90 -8.91 8.13
CA VAL A 100 -8.73 -8.14 7.68
C VAL A 100 -7.83 -7.70 8.84
N GLN A 101 -8.39 -7.39 9.99
CA GLN A 101 -7.68 -6.78 11.13
C GLN A 101 -7.22 -7.82 12.16
N LEU A 102 -7.97 -8.90 12.39
CA LEU A 102 -7.66 -9.94 13.38
C LEU A 102 -6.86 -11.09 12.75
N GLN A 103 -5.68 -10.74 12.24
CA GLN A 103 -4.72 -11.68 11.68
C GLN A 103 -3.29 -11.17 11.94
N PRO A 104 -2.25 -12.01 11.77
CA PRO A 104 -0.87 -11.58 11.99
C PRO A 104 -0.46 -10.34 11.19
N HIS A 105 0.03 -9.34 11.90
CA HIS A 105 0.60 -8.11 11.36
C HIS A 105 2.07 -7.99 11.77
N VAL A 106 2.86 -7.37 10.90
CA VAL A 106 4.28 -7.12 11.10
C VAL A 106 4.50 -5.62 11.18
N VAL A 107 5.21 -5.20 12.21
CA VAL A 107 5.81 -3.86 12.32
C VAL A 107 7.26 -3.98 11.85
N TYR A 108 7.68 -3.13 10.93
CA TYR A 108 9.01 -3.19 10.32
C TYR A 108 9.63 -1.79 10.20
N LEU A 109 10.96 -1.77 10.08
CA LEU A 109 11.70 -0.63 9.54
C LEU A 109 11.91 -0.83 8.06
N ALA A 110 11.79 0.23 7.28
CA ALA A 110 12.12 0.24 5.85
C ALA A 110 13.03 1.43 5.55
N LEU A 111 14.15 1.16 4.89
CA LEU A 111 15.07 2.15 4.38
C LEU A 111 14.73 2.44 2.92
N SER A 112 14.36 3.68 2.64
CA SER A 112 14.15 4.18 1.28
C SER A 112 15.05 5.40 1.09
N SER A 113 14.54 6.63 1.18
CA SER A 113 15.39 7.81 1.37
C SER A 113 15.85 7.99 2.82
N ASP A 114 14.99 7.60 3.77
CA ASP A 114 15.22 7.63 5.20
C ASP A 114 14.66 6.34 5.82
N VAL A 115 15.00 6.06 7.09
CA VAL A 115 14.41 4.95 7.86
C VAL A 115 13.02 5.35 8.36
N LYS A 116 12.02 4.58 7.98
CA LYS A 116 10.65 4.73 8.47
C LYS A 116 10.16 3.47 9.16
N VAL A 117 9.22 3.65 10.07
CA VAL A 117 8.40 2.55 10.59
C VAL A 117 7.18 2.34 9.70
N GLY A 118 6.77 1.08 9.53
CA GLY A 118 5.52 0.75 8.86
C GLY A 118 4.86 -0.50 9.41
N VAL A 119 3.56 -0.60 9.13
CA VAL A 119 2.74 -1.78 9.46
C VAL A 119 2.23 -2.46 8.18
N THR A 120 2.23 -3.79 8.19
CA THR A 120 1.63 -4.59 7.11
C THR A 120 1.07 -5.91 7.63
N ARG A 121 0.19 -6.54 6.88
CA ARG A 121 -0.19 -7.94 7.14
C ARG A 121 1.01 -8.83 6.83
N LYS A 122 1.19 -9.92 7.58
CA LYS A 122 2.27 -10.88 7.33
C LYS A 122 2.28 -11.41 5.89
N THR A 123 1.09 -11.65 5.33
CA THR A 123 0.88 -12.10 3.95
C THR A 123 1.27 -11.08 2.88
N GLN A 124 1.58 -9.85 3.25
CA GLN A 124 1.99 -8.77 2.33
C GLN A 124 3.49 -8.49 2.38
N VAL A 125 4.26 -9.24 3.16
CA VAL A 125 5.72 -9.20 3.11
C VAL A 125 6.19 -10.13 1.99
N PRO A 126 7.06 -9.70 1.04
CA PRO A 126 7.72 -8.40 0.94
C PRO A 126 7.00 -7.36 0.06
N THR A 127 5.84 -7.68 -0.54
CA THR A 127 5.10 -6.79 -1.45
C THR A 127 4.94 -5.36 -0.92
N ARG A 128 4.67 -5.19 0.38
CA ARG A 128 4.52 -3.86 0.98
C ARG A 128 5.83 -3.06 1.01
N TRP A 129 6.96 -3.73 1.21
CA TRP A 129 8.29 -3.10 1.17
C TRP A 129 8.63 -2.63 -0.24
N ILE A 130 8.28 -3.45 -1.23
CA ILE A 130 8.36 -3.12 -2.66
C ILE A 130 7.53 -1.87 -2.98
N ASP A 131 6.25 -1.86 -2.58
CA ASP A 131 5.35 -0.71 -2.82
C ASP A 131 5.88 0.61 -2.24
N GLN A 132 6.76 0.50 -1.25
CA GLN A 132 7.35 1.62 -0.53
C GLN A 132 8.71 2.05 -1.06
N GLY A 133 9.24 1.36 -2.08
CA GLY A 133 10.59 1.62 -2.61
C GLY A 133 11.68 1.36 -1.58
N ALA A 134 11.49 0.39 -0.70
CA ALA A 134 12.49 0.03 0.29
C ALA A 134 13.68 -0.70 -0.38
N CYS A 135 14.89 -0.21 -0.13
CA CYS A 135 16.12 -0.91 -0.51
C CYS A 135 16.49 -1.97 0.54
N GLU A 136 16.20 -1.68 1.81
CA GLU A 136 16.36 -2.59 2.94
C GLU A 136 15.13 -2.52 3.84
N ALA A 137 14.78 -3.64 4.46
CA ALA A 137 13.71 -3.69 5.44
C ALA A 137 13.96 -4.80 6.46
N VAL A 138 13.64 -4.52 7.73
CA VAL A 138 13.76 -5.48 8.82
C VAL A 138 12.46 -5.50 9.64
N SER A 139 11.97 -6.70 9.91
CA SER A 139 10.83 -6.90 10.81
C SER A 139 11.27 -6.68 12.25
N ILE A 140 10.55 -5.82 12.97
CA ILE A 140 10.80 -5.53 14.39
C ILE A 140 10.01 -6.51 15.26
N VAL A 141 8.71 -6.64 14.98
CA VAL A 141 7.81 -7.48 15.77
C VAL A 141 6.62 -7.95 14.94
N GLU A 142 6.18 -9.18 15.20
CA GLU A 142 4.92 -9.74 14.72
C GLU A 142 3.89 -9.75 15.85
N VAL A 143 2.68 -9.29 15.57
CA VAL A 143 1.58 -9.17 16.54
C VAL A 143 0.30 -9.76 15.97
N PRO A 144 -0.63 -10.25 16.81
CA PRO A 144 -1.77 -11.05 16.35
C PRO A 144 -2.89 -10.24 15.66
N ASN A 145 -2.86 -8.91 15.74
CA ASN A 145 -3.88 -8.06 15.14
C ASN A 145 -3.34 -6.67 14.76
N ARG A 146 -4.12 -5.96 13.94
CA ARG A 146 -3.79 -4.63 13.42
C ARG A 146 -3.67 -3.56 14.50
N TYR A 147 -4.53 -3.59 15.52
CA TYR A 147 -4.53 -2.59 16.59
C TYR A 147 -3.20 -2.58 17.34
N LEU A 148 -2.71 -3.75 17.78
CA LEU A 148 -1.42 -3.87 18.46
C LEU A 148 -0.26 -3.41 17.58
N ALA A 149 -0.32 -3.68 16.28
CA ALA A 149 0.67 -3.19 15.33
C ALA A 149 0.63 -1.65 15.25
N GLY A 150 -0.57 -1.05 15.27
CA GLY A 150 -0.77 0.39 15.29
C GLY A 150 -0.23 1.07 16.53
N ILE A 151 -0.52 0.53 17.72
CA ILE A 151 0.04 1.05 18.97
C ILE A 151 1.57 1.01 18.94
N THR A 152 2.14 -0.08 18.45
CA THR A 152 3.60 -0.21 18.30
C THR A 152 4.15 0.82 17.30
N GLU A 153 3.49 0.99 16.15
CA GLU A 153 3.87 1.98 15.14
C GLU A 153 3.87 3.40 15.71
N VAL A 154 2.81 3.78 16.44
CA VAL A 154 2.68 5.10 17.06
C VAL A 154 3.82 5.39 18.03
N VAL A 155 4.23 4.40 18.83
CA VAL A 155 5.37 4.56 19.76
C VAL A 155 6.68 4.75 18.98
N LEU A 156 6.91 3.96 17.93
CA LEU A 156 8.12 4.02 17.12
C LEU A 156 8.22 5.29 16.27
N LYS A 157 7.11 5.92 15.89
CA LYS A 157 7.08 7.22 15.19
C LYS A 157 7.69 8.36 16.00
N ASN A 158 7.88 8.20 17.31
CA ASN A 158 8.61 9.18 18.11
C ASN A 158 10.13 9.15 17.84
N TYR A 159 10.64 8.08 17.22
CA TYR A 159 12.07 7.87 16.97
C TYR A 159 12.42 7.89 15.48
N PHE A 160 11.47 7.56 14.60
CA PHE A 160 11.68 7.46 13.14
C PHE A 160 10.74 8.39 12.37
N VAL A 161 11.10 8.71 11.12
CA VAL A 161 10.26 9.56 10.27
C VAL A 161 8.98 8.86 9.81
N ASP A 162 7.88 9.62 9.78
CA ASP A 162 6.54 9.12 9.39
C ASP A 162 6.35 9.01 7.87
N LYS A 163 7.08 9.81 7.07
CA LYS A 163 6.86 9.92 5.62
C LYS A 163 8.15 9.82 4.82
N THR A 164 8.12 8.97 3.79
CA THR A 164 9.20 8.87 2.80
C THR A 164 9.29 10.17 1.99
N ASN A 165 10.50 10.73 1.87
CA ASN A 165 10.79 11.73 0.87
C ASN A 165 10.88 11.05 -0.51
N TRP A 166 9.76 11.02 -1.23
CA TRP A 166 9.62 10.32 -2.49
C TRP A 166 10.52 10.89 -3.60
N ARG A 167 10.87 12.18 -3.54
CA ARG A 167 11.76 12.81 -4.54
C ARG A 167 13.15 12.22 -4.45
N LYS A 168 13.73 12.21 -3.24
CA LYS A 168 15.03 11.57 -2.96
C LYS A 168 15.03 10.09 -3.33
N MET A 169 13.96 9.37 -2.96
CA MET A 169 13.79 7.96 -3.31
C MET A 169 13.85 7.73 -4.83
N LEU A 170 13.13 8.55 -5.63
CA LEU A 170 13.16 8.44 -7.09
C LEU A 170 14.48 8.86 -7.72
N GLN A 171 15.23 9.76 -7.07
CA GLN A 171 16.59 10.14 -7.45
C GLN A 171 17.65 9.13 -6.99
N ASN A 172 17.22 8.04 -6.32
CA ASN A 172 18.10 7.06 -5.70
C ASN A 172 19.08 7.67 -4.66
N GLU A 173 18.65 8.73 -3.99
CA GLU A 173 19.35 9.35 -2.86
C GLU A 173 18.97 8.64 -1.57
N VAL A 174 19.68 7.55 -1.29
CA VAL A 174 19.46 6.65 -0.14
C VAL A 174 20.59 6.82 0.88
N LEU A 175 20.24 6.87 2.17
CA LEU A 175 21.24 6.83 3.24
C LEU A 175 21.96 5.49 3.22
N SER A 176 23.29 5.51 3.35
CA SER A 176 24.05 4.29 3.65
C SER A 176 23.95 4.01 5.15
N LEU A 177 23.13 3.03 5.52
CA LEU A 177 22.87 2.63 6.89
C LEU A 177 22.67 1.10 6.93
N ASP A 178 23.19 0.45 7.96
CA ASP A 178 22.86 -0.94 8.28
C ASP A 178 21.68 -0.96 9.27
N LEU A 179 20.64 -1.74 8.97
CA LEU A 179 19.47 -1.90 9.85
C LEU A 179 19.66 -3.00 10.91
N LEU A 180 20.81 -3.69 10.94
CA LEU A 180 21.13 -4.76 11.88
C LEU A 180 22.24 -4.39 12.88
#